data_AF-A0A835J0I7-F1
#
_entry.id   AF-A0A835J0I7-F1
#
_cell.length_a   1.000
_cell.length_b   1.000
_cell.length_c   1.000
_cell.angle_alpha   90.00
_cell.angle_beta   90.00
_cell.angle_gamma   90.00
#
_symmetry.space_group_name_H-M   'P 1'
#
loop_
_entity.id
_entity.type
_entity.pdbx_description
1 polymer ?
#
loop_
_entity_poly.entity_id
_entity_poly.type
_entity_poly.pdbx_seq_one_letter_code
_entity_poly.pdbx_strand_id
1 'polypeptide(L)'
;MEKGKRLTRWAIVKDKNVAEKMRKYIEIGTIGVSEESQLRAAKILRAASDSCQDSSEEVESFFNNGRRCMTERWERLTSVVKLNGLFSLPEYSTEICNFSGVPTPKTHPAFAWLQSKGMIEDCENFLKGHKIQGVESIVV
;
A
#
# COMPACT_ATOMS: atom_id res chain seq x y z
N MET A 1 -20.31 -5.70 14.75
CA MET A 1 -19.27 -5.19 13.81
C MET A 1 -18.18 -4.53 14.64
N GLU A 2 -17.09 -5.24 14.93
CA GLU A 2 -15.89 -4.64 15.50
C GLU A 2 -15.34 -3.64 14.48
N LYS A 3 -15.49 -2.35 14.75
CA LYS A 3 -14.83 -1.29 13.96
C LYS A 3 -13.33 -1.55 14.01
N GLY A 4 -12.68 -1.55 12.84
CA GLY A 4 -11.26 -1.89 12.71
C GLY A 4 -10.40 -1.18 13.75
N LYS A 5 -9.69 -1.94 14.59
CA LYS A 5 -8.81 -1.38 15.61
C LYS A 5 -7.73 -0.55 14.91
N ARG A 6 -7.74 0.75 15.16
CA ARG A 6 -6.78 1.71 14.63
C ARG A 6 -5.39 1.35 15.15
N LEU A 7 -4.55 0.78 14.29
CA LEU A 7 -3.14 0.60 14.60
C LEU A 7 -2.44 1.96 14.71
N THR A 8 -1.37 1.98 15.49
CA THR A 8 -0.58 3.19 15.70
C THR A 8 0.12 3.58 14.40
N ARG A 9 0.12 4.88 14.09
CA ARG A 9 0.92 5.46 13.02
C ARG A 9 2.15 6.10 13.66
N TRP A 10 3.27 6.09 12.96
CA TRP A 10 4.52 6.70 13.43
C TRP A 10 5.03 7.75 12.44
N ALA A 11 5.91 8.62 12.92
CA ALA A 11 6.68 9.56 12.12
C ALA A 11 8.11 9.59 12.63
N ILE A 12 9.10 9.60 11.74
CA ILE A 12 10.52 9.75 12.08
C ILE A 12 10.88 11.21 11.83
N VAL A 13 11.24 11.95 12.88
CA VAL A 13 11.46 13.39 12.83
C VAL A 13 12.90 13.70 13.22
N LYS A 14 13.65 14.33 12.32
CA LYS A 14 15.06 14.68 12.55
C LYS A 14 15.24 15.89 13.48
N ASP A 15 14.36 16.89 13.34
CA ASP A 15 14.41 18.12 14.13
C ASP A 15 13.71 17.94 15.48
N LYS A 16 14.45 18.15 16.57
CA LYS A 16 13.94 18.05 17.95
C LYS A 16 12.81 19.03 18.23
N ASN A 17 12.89 20.27 17.75
CA ASN A 17 11.86 21.28 17.97
C ASN A 17 10.55 20.91 17.26
N VAL A 18 10.65 20.31 16.07
CA VAL A 18 9.48 19.78 15.35
C VAL A 18 8.89 18.60 16.09
N ALA A 19 9.73 17.67 16.58
CA ALA A 19 9.28 16.51 17.36
C ALA A 19 8.53 16.93 18.64
N GLU A 20 9.03 17.93 19.38
CA GLU A 20 8.34 18.47 20.57
C GLU A 20 7.00 19.11 20.23
N LYS A 21 6.90 19.85 19.12
CA LYS A 21 5.63 20.42 18.66
C LYS A 21 4.63 19.32 18.31
N MET A 22 5.06 18.26 17.62
CA MET A 22 4.22 17.11 17.29
C MET A 22 3.76 16.36 18.55
N ARG A 23 4.65 16.16 19.53
CA ARG A 23 4.32 15.51 20.81
C ARG A 23 3.24 16.29 21.55
N LYS A 24 3.41 17.62 21.68
CA LYS A 24 2.40 18.49 22.32
C LYS A 24 1.06 18.44 21.60
N TYR A 25 1.05 18.41 20.26
CA TYR A 25 -0.18 18.30 19.48
C TYR A 25 -0.94 17.00 19.78
N ILE A 26 -0.24 15.86 19.85
CA ILE A 26 -0.85 14.57 20.17
C ILE A 26 -1.35 14.53 21.62
N GLU A 27 -0.62 15.11 22.55
CA GLU A 27 -0.99 15.21 23.97
C GLU A 27 -2.28 16.01 24.15
N ILE A 28 -2.39 17.18 23.49
CA ILE A 28 -3.58 18.04 23.57
C ILE A 28 -4.77 17.43 22.80
N GLY A 29 -4.52 16.82 21.64
CA GLY A 29 -5.58 16.37 20.74
C GLY A 29 -6.20 15.01 21.10
N THR A 30 -5.38 14.05 21.54
CA THR A 30 -5.84 12.67 21.78
C THR A 30 -5.40 12.08 23.12
N ILE A 31 -4.75 12.88 23.99
CA ILE A 31 -4.18 12.41 25.26
C ILE A 31 -3.28 11.18 24.99
N GLY A 32 -2.41 11.33 24.00
CA GLY A 32 -1.51 10.25 23.59
C GLY A 32 -2.18 9.20 22.70
N VAL A 33 -1.69 7.96 22.82
CA VAL A 33 -2.06 6.82 21.98
C VAL A 33 -2.33 5.61 22.86
N SER A 34 -3.40 4.86 22.57
CA SER A 34 -3.79 3.65 23.31
C SER A 34 -2.65 2.64 23.45
N GLU A 35 -2.35 2.23 24.69
CA GLU A 35 -1.35 1.22 25.02
C GLU A 35 -1.65 -0.14 24.36
N GLU A 36 -2.91 -0.59 24.35
CA GLU A 36 -3.32 -1.82 23.68
C GLU A 36 -3.00 -1.76 22.17
N SER A 37 -3.22 -0.60 21.56
CA SER A 37 -2.92 -0.39 20.14
C SER A 37 -1.41 -0.42 19.87
N GLN A 38 -0.60 0.14 20.77
CA GLN A 38 0.86 0.08 20.71
C GLN A 38 1.36 -1.37 20.86
N LEU A 39 0.84 -2.11 21.84
CA LEU A 39 1.21 -3.50 22.09
C LEU A 39 0.85 -4.40 20.90
N ARG A 40 -0.34 -4.22 20.31
CA ARG A 40 -0.76 -4.96 19.12
C ARG A 40 0.14 -4.66 17.92
N ALA A 41 0.43 -3.38 17.67
CA ALA A 41 1.33 -2.98 16.59
C ALA A 41 2.73 -3.57 16.78
N ALA A 42 3.29 -3.51 17.99
CA ALA A 42 4.61 -4.06 18.30
C ALA A 42 4.67 -5.57 18.04
N LYS A 43 3.64 -6.33 18.44
CA LYS A 43 3.56 -7.78 18.17
C LYS A 43 3.52 -8.10 16.68
N ILE A 44 2.73 -7.35 15.90
CA ILE A 44 2.63 -7.54 14.44
C ILE A 44 3.96 -7.21 13.75
N LEU A 45 4.56 -6.07 14.10
CA LEU A 45 5.84 -5.66 13.52
C LEU A 45 6.96 -6.63 13.86
N ARG A 46 6.96 -7.17 15.10
CA ARG A 46 7.89 -8.22 15.50
C ARG A 46 7.72 -9.47 14.66
N ALA A 47 6.50 -10.00 14.55
CA ALA A 47 6.24 -11.18 13.72
C ALA A 47 6.65 -10.97 12.24
N ALA A 48 6.38 -9.79 11.68
CA ALA A 48 6.80 -9.46 10.32
C ALA A 48 8.34 -9.40 10.18
N SER A 49 9.04 -8.82 11.16
CA SER A 49 10.51 -8.76 11.19
C SER A 49 11.12 -10.15 11.38
N ASP A 50 10.62 -10.94 12.32
CA ASP A 50 11.10 -12.30 12.62
C ASP A 50 10.94 -13.19 11.37
N SER A 51 9.84 -13.05 10.62
CA SER A 51 9.63 -13.76 9.34
C SER A 51 10.65 -13.43 8.24
N CYS A 52 11.44 -12.36 8.39
CA CYS A 52 12.52 -12.04 7.46
C CYS A 52 13.85 -12.70 7.85
N GLN A 53 14.00 -13.07 9.13
CA GLN A 53 15.23 -13.66 9.68
C GLN A 53 15.18 -15.18 9.63
N ASP A 54 13.98 -15.76 9.77
CA ASP A 54 13.77 -17.20 9.62
C ASP A 54 13.94 -17.59 8.15
N SER A 55 15.11 -18.15 7.83
CA SER A 55 15.47 -18.66 6.50
C SER A 55 14.99 -20.09 6.25
N SER A 56 14.02 -20.59 7.04
CA SER A 56 13.49 -21.93 6.82
C SER A 56 12.65 -21.93 5.54
N GLU A 57 12.90 -22.88 4.65
CA GLU A 57 12.22 -22.99 3.35
C GLU A 57 10.69 -23.22 3.48
N GLU A 58 10.21 -23.56 4.68
CA GLU A 58 8.83 -23.91 4.96
C GLU A 58 7.90 -22.69 5.15
N VAL A 59 8.44 -21.51 5.49
CA VAL A 59 7.62 -20.31 5.78
C VAL A 59 8.04 -19.15 4.89
N GLU A 60 7.16 -18.77 3.94
CA GLU A 60 7.36 -17.59 3.10
C GLU A 60 7.33 -16.31 3.97
N SER A 61 8.37 -15.48 3.86
CA SER A 61 8.43 -14.20 4.59
C SER A 61 7.24 -13.29 4.22
N PHE A 62 6.80 -12.46 5.16
CA PHE A 62 5.66 -11.56 4.96
C PHE A 62 5.79 -10.71 3.69
N PHE A 63 7.00 -10.20 3.41
CA PHE A 63 7.29 -9.35 2.25
C PHE A 63 7.36 -10.13 0.93
N ASN A 64 7.86 -11.37 0.94
CA ASN A 64 7.87 -12.22 -0.25
C ASN A 64 6.44 -12.62 -0.65
N ASN A 65 5.64 -13.07 0.33
CA ASN A 65 4.23 -13.37 0.10
C ASN A 65 3.46 -12.15 -0.41
N GLY A 66 3.67 -10.99 0.21
CA GLY A 66 3.07 -9.72 -0.23
C GLY A 66 3.45 -9.37 -1.68
N ARG A 67 4.73 -9.51 -2.02
CA ARG A 67 5.24 -9.26 -3.38
C ARG A 67 4.64 -10.23 -4.41
N ARG A 68 4.56 -11.52 -4.08
CA ARG A 68 3.94 -12.54 -4.95
C ARG A 68 2.48 -12.22 -5.20
N CYS A 69 1.69 -11.97 -4.16
CA CYS A 69 0.28 -11.61 -4.28
C CYS A 69 0.06 -10.34 -5.12
N MET A 70 0.91 -9.32 -4.96
CA MET A 70 0.80 -8.08 -5.74
C MET A 70 1.19 -8.29 -7.20
N THR A 71 2.19 -9.13 -7.48
CA THR A 71 2.57 -9.54 -8.84
C THR A 71 1.39 -10.21 -9.55
N GLU A 72 0.80 -11.23 -8.93
CA GLU A 72 -0.34 -11.97 -9.49
C GLU A 72 -1.54 -11.04 -9.79
N ARG A 73 -1.84 -10.10 -8.88
CA ARG A 73 -2.91 -9.10 -9.08
C ARG A 73 -2.63 -8.21 -10.28
N TRP A 74 -1.41 -7.70 -10.39
CA TRP A 74 -1.01 -6.78 -11.47
C TRP A 74 -0.93 -7.45 -12.83
N GLU A 75 -0.47 -8.69 -12.91
CA GLU A 75 -0.44 -9.46 -14.15
C GLU A 75 -1.85 -9.69 -14.69
N ARG A 76 -2.80 -10.06 -13.82
CA ARG A 76 -4.21 -10.25 -14.18
C ARG A 76 -4.84 -8.94 -14.65
N LEU A 77 -4.65 -7.85 -13.90
CA LEU A 77 -5.20 -6.54 -14.26
C LEU A 77 -4.64 -6.04 -15.60
N THR A 78 -3.32 -6.09 -15.76
CA THR A 78 -2.65 -5.62 -16.98
C THR A 78 -3.08 -6.42 -18.20
N SER A 79 -3.27 -7.74 -18.05
CA SER A 79 -3.77 -8.59 -19.13
C SER A 79 -5.16 -8.18 -19.60
N VAL A 80 -6.09 -7.91 -18.67
CA VAL A 80 -7.45 -7.46 -19.00
C VAL A 80 -7.44 -6.07 -19.66
N VAL A 81 -6.64 -5.14 -19.15
CA VAL A 81 -6.53 -3.78 -19.72
C VAL A 81 -5.93 -3.79 -21.12
N LYS A 82 -4.90 -4.60 -21.36
CA LYS A 82 -4.29 -4.72 -22.69
C LYS A 82 -5.25 -5.29 -23.73
N LEU A 83 -6.14 -6.21 -23.34
CA LEU A 83 -7.10 -6.83 -24.26
C LEU A 83 -8.24 -5.88 -24.66
N ASN A 84 -8.69 -5.01 -23.76
CA ASN A 84 -9.84 -4.15 -24.04
C ASN A 84 -9.49 -2.89 -24.84
N GLY A 85 -8.26 -2.37 -24.71
CA GLY A 85 -7.83 -1.12 -25.34
C GLY A 85 -8.56 0.15 -24.88
N LEU A 86 -9.58 0.04 -24.02
CA LEU A 86 -10.41 1.13 -23.49
C LEU A 86 -9.71 1.90 -22.37
N PHE A 87 -8.73 1.26 -21.72
CA PHE A 87 -8.00 1.85 -20.61
C PHE A 87 -6.47 1.78 -20.81
N SER A 88 -5.75 2.63 -20.09
CA SER A 88 -4.31 2.55 -19.87
C SER A 88 -4.00 2.47 -18.39
N LEU A 89 -2.87 1.84 -18.09
CA LEU A 89 -2.22 1.85 -16.79
C LEU A 89 -0.85 2.52 -16.96
N PRO A 90 -0.33 3.21 -15.93
CA PRO A 90 1.03 3.72 -15.94
C PRO A 90 2.04 2.60 -16.16
N GLU A 91 3.10 2.90 -16.88
CA GLU A 91 4.26 2.01 -16.99
C GLU A 91 5.25 2.31 -15.87
N TYR A 92 5.75 1.25 -15.24
CA TYR A 92 6.75 1.33 -14.17
C TYR A 92 8.04 0.68 -14.65
N SER A 93 9.17 1.35 -14.41
CA SER A 93 10.51 0.84 -14.74
C SER A 93 10.94 -0.31 -13.83
N THR A 94 11.78 -1.18 -14.37
CA THR A 94 12.51 -2.20 -13.60
C THR A 94 13.54 -1.51 -12.71
N GLU A 95 13.57 -1.87 -11.42
CA GLU A 95 14.53 -1.34 -10.45
C GLU A 95 15.15 -2.44 -9.60
N ILE A 96 16.34 -2.16 -9.06
CA ILE A 96 17.03 -3.06 -8.14
C ILE A 96 16.51 -2.80 -6.72
N CYS A 97 16.00 -3.84 -6.07
CA CYS A 97 15.54 -3.74 -4.69
C CYS A 97 16.64 -4.17 -3.72
N ASN A 98 17.18 -3.20 -2.96
CA ASN A 98 18.22 -3.45 -1.96
C ASN A 98 17.79 -4.42 -0.85
N PHE A 99 16.48 -4.52 -0.57
CA PHE A 99 15.96 -5.44 0.44
C PHE A 99 16.05 -6.90 -0.01
N SER A 100 15.65 -7.19 -1.25
CA SER A 100 15.66 -8.56 -1.78
C SER A 100 16.98 -8.95 -2.45
N GLY A 101 17.86 -7.99 -2.74
CA GLY A 101 19.13 -8.21 -3.45
C GLY A 101 19.00 -8.63 -4.92
N VAL A 102 17.78 -8.89 -5.41
CA VAL A 102 17.50 -9.29 -6.79
C VAL A 102 16.86 -8.15 -7.60
N PRO A 103 17.07 -8.11 -8.92
CA PRO A 103 16.31 -7.23 -9.81
C PRO A 103 14.81 -7.48 -9.63
N THR A 104 14.04 -6.41 -9.49
CA THR A 104 12.59 -6.49 -9.39
C THR A 104 12.00 -6.02 -10.71
N PRO A 105 11.44 -6.94 -11.53
CA PRO A 105 11.12 -6.63 -12.91
C PRO A 105 10.06 -5.53 -13.06
N LYS A 106 9.21 -5.29 -12.05
CA LYS A 106 8.21 -4.20 -12.04
C LYS A 106 7.82 -3.79 -10.62
N THR A 107 7.53 -2.51 -10.45
CA THR A 107 6.82 -1.99 -9.27
C THR A 107 5.33 -2.35 -9.35
N HIS A 108 4.80 -2.92 -8.28
CA HIS A 108 3.39 -3.32 -8.16
C HIS A 108 2.69 -2.48 -7.10
N PRO A 109 2.16 -1.29 -7.44
CA PRO A 109 1.58 -0.38 -6.45
C PRO A 109 0.28 -0.93 -5.87
N ALA A 110 -0.08 -0.42 -4.68
CA ALA A 110 -1.32 -0.81 -3.98
C ALA A 110 -2.59 -0.42 -4.73
N PHE A 111 -2.51 0.60 -5.60
CA PHE A 111 -3.61 1.14 -6.37
C PHE A 111 -3.30 1.10 -7.86
N ALA A 112 -4.30 0.82 -8.66
CA ALA A 112 -4.23 0.95 -10.11
C ALA A 112 -4.76 2.32 -10.53
N TRP A 113 -3.89 3.12 -11.14
CA TRP A 113 -4.30 4.38 -11.75
C TRP A 113 -4.84 4.10 -13.14
N LEU A 114 -6.16 4.04 -13.28
CA LEU A 114 -6.80 3.68 -14.54
C LEU A 114 -7.14 4.95 -15.33
N GLN A 115 -6.56 5.10 -16.52
CA GLN A 115 -6.90 6.17 -17.43
C GLN A 115 -7.82 5.64 -18.53
N SER A 116 -8.96 6.29 -18.77
CA SER A 116 -9.81 6.00 -19.92
C SER A 116 -9.19 6.51 -21.22
N LYS A 117 -9.40 5.80 -22.32
CA LYS A 117 -8.99 6.20 -23.66
C LYS A 117 -10.20 6.52 -24.54
N GLY A 118 -10.03 7.49 -25.44
CA GLY A 118 -10.99 7.77 -26.51
C GLY A 118 -12.37 8.21 -26.00
N MET A 119 -13.36 7.33 -26.13
CA MET A 119 -14.80 7.59 -26.04
C MET A 119 -15.36 7.71 -24.61
N ILE A 120 -14.55 7.42 -23.58
CA ILE A 120 -14.99 7.47 -22.18
C ILE A 120 -14.48 8.78 -21.58
N GLU A 121 -15.33 9.81 -21.65
CA GLU A 121 -15.07 11.13 -21.04
C GLU A 121 -15.08 11.06 -19.52
N ASP A 122 -16.02 10.29 -18.94
CA ASP A 122 -16.16 10.11 -17.51
C ASP A 122 -15.90 8.65 -17.10
N CYS A 123 -14.66 8.39 -16.70
CA CYS A 123 -14.21 7.06 -16.27
C CYS A 123 -14.93 6.61 -15.00
N GLU A 124 -15.23 7.52 -14.06
CA GLU A 124 -15.82 7.18 -12.78
C GLU A 124 -17.28 6.72 -12.95
N ASN A 125 -18.07 7.49 -13.71
CA ASN A 125 -19.46 7.13 -13.98
C ASN A 125 -19.57 5.88 -14.87
N PHE A 126 -18.65 5.69 -15.82
CA PHE A 126 -18.57 4.46 -16.61
C PHE A 126 -18.36 3.22 -15.73
N LEU A 127 -17.40 3.28 -14.79
CA LEU A 127 -17.11 2.20 -13.84
C LEU A 127 -18.28 1.98 -12.87
N LYS A 128 -18.89 3.05 -12.35
CA LYS A 128 -20.08 2.97 -11.48
C LYS A 128 -21.24 2.27 -12.19
N GLY A 129 -21.47 2.55 -13.47
CA GLY A 129 -22.47 1.86 -14.30
C GLY A 129 -22.25 0.34 -14.38
N HIS A 130 -21.01 -0.11 -14.23
CA HIS A 130 -20.62 -1.53 -14.18
C HIS A 130 -20.42 -2.06 -12.76
N LYS A 131 -20.91 -1.34 -11.74
CA LYS A 131 -20.80 -1.70 -10.31
C LYS A 131 -19.36 -1.78 -9.79
N ILE A 132 -18.46 -1.01 -10.39
CA ILE A 132 -17.08 -0.84 -9.94
C ILE A 132 -16.96 0.56 -9.32
N GLN A 133 -16.64 0.62 -8.03
CA GLN A 133 -16.41 1.88 -7.34
C GLN A 133 -14.93 2.24 -7.38
N GLY A 134 -14.58 3.25 -8.17
CA GLY A 134 -13.29 3.92 -8.13
C GLY A 134 -13.32 5.12 -7.19
N VAL A 135 -12.14 5.68 -6.91
CA VAL A 135 -12.01 7.01 -6.30
C VAL A 135 -11.59 7.94 -7.43
N GLU A 136 -12.32 9.04 -7.62
CA GLU A 136 -11.97 10.05 -8.60
C GLU A 136 -10.63 10.71 -8.23
N SER A 137 -9.78 10.82 -9.24
CA SER A 137 -8.51 11.48 -9.11
C SER A 137 -8.67 12.97 -9.31
N ILE A 138 -8.67 13.73 -8.22
CA ILE A 138 -8.38 15.16 -8.28
C ILE A 138 -6.90 15.29 -8.62
N VAL A 139 -6.58 15.78 -9.82
CA VAL A 139 -5.23 16.25 -10.12
C VAL A 139 -5.02 17.48 -9.24
N VAL A 140 -4.26 17.33 -8.15
CA VAL A 140 -3.83 18.43 -7.28
C VAL A 140 -2.58 19.06 -7.89
#